data_AF-A0A519RJA4-F1
#
_entry.id   AF-A0A519RJA4-F1
#
_cell.length_a   1.000
_cell.length_b   1.000
_cell.length_c   1.000
_cell.angle_alpha   90.00
_cell.angle_beta   90.00
_cell.angle_gamma   90.00
#
_symmetry.space_group_name_H-M   'P 1'
#
loop_
_entity.id
_entity.type
_entity.pdbx_description
1 polymer ?
#
loop_
_entity_poly.entity_id
_entity_poly.type
_entity_poly.pdbx_seq_one_letter_code
_entity_poly.pdbx_strand_id
1 'polypeptide(L)'
;PYAHAFFEYLLRNPICQDMGRKFKIAFSSSDKDSGFAFMHDLGFIPKVKIENGVEVRGFKVVMAGGLGSQPHIAEPVADFIHEDQIIPFAESIIRVFDRYGERAKRNKARFKYLIQDFGRDKILELAELERRALKVKEYKISRDLVQAALPSAAAPVVEITDATKYQQWLKSNIYPQKQAGFVSVGVRIQNGDMKTPIARKLVDIVRVAAADDIRLTNTQGLMLRFVKEEDLPFVFEKLNEIGLAQPGFESVVDITSCPGTDTCNLGISNSTGITRELERVLLEEYPDLIYNKDILIKISISLMAYLVIWAR
;
A
#
# COMPACT_ATOMS: atom_id res chain seq x y z
N PRO A 1 1.95 -1.55 -13.36
CA PRO A 1 1.09 -2.17 -14.41
C PRO A 1 0.11 -3.21 -13.82
N TYR A 2 0.58 -4.26 -13.14
CA TYR A 2 -0.27 -5.38 -12.69
C TYR A 2 -1.42 -4.97 -11.75
N ALA A 3 -1.14 -4.21 -10.69
CA ALA A 3 -2.18 -3.72 -9.78
C ALA A 3 -3.22 -2.84 -10.50
N HIS A 4 -2.81 -2.06 -11.51
CA HIS A 4 -3.72 -1.23 -12.30
C HIS A 4 -4.59 -2.08 -13.23
N ALA A 5 -4.01 -3.08 -13.91
CA ALA A 5 -4.75 -4.01 -14.75
C ALA A 5 -5.78 -4.81 -13.93
N PHE A 6 -5.44 -5.23 -12.71
CA PHE A 6 -6.41 -5.85 -11.78
C PHE A 6 -7.54 -4.89 -11.41
N PHE A 7 -7.22 -3.63 -11.14
CA PHE A 7 -8.24 -2.62 -10.89
C PHE A 7 -9.17 -2.48 -12.08
N GLU A 8 -8.66 -2.27 -13.29
CA GLU A 8 -9.48 -2.14 -14.50
C GLU A 8 -10.32 -3.39 -14.77
N TYR A 9 -9.74 -4.57 -14.57
CA TYR A 9 -10.43 -5.84 -14.80
C TYR A 9 -11.58 -6.10 -13.82
N LEU A 10 -11.39 -5.75 -12.54
CA LEU A 10 -12.34 -6.04 -11.47
C LEU A 10 -13.35 -4.91 -11.25
N LEU A 11 -13.01 -3.68 -11.62
CA LEU A 11 -13.88 -2.53 -11.41
C LEU A 11 -15.22 -2.73 -12.14
N ARG A 12 -16.32 -2.80 -11.36
CA ARG A 12 -17.68 -3.06 -11.86
C ARG A 12 -17.85 -4.40 -12.59
N ASN A 13 -16.91 -5.32 -12.45
CA ASN A 13 -17.06 -6.68 -12.98
C ASN A 13 -18.06 -7.47 -12.10
N PRO A 14 -19.12 -8.08 -12.65
CA PRO A 14 -20.15 -8.78 -11.87
C PRO A 14 -19.62 -9.86 -10.92
N ILE A 15 -18.47 -10.47 -11.23
CA ILE A 15 -17.86 -11.54 -10.43
C ILE A 15 -17.52 -11.14 -8.99
N CYS A 16 -17.35 -9.85 -8.72
CA CYS A 16 -16.91 -9.34 -7.42
C CYS A 16 -17.89 -8.34 -6.80
N GLN A 17 -19.14 -8.27 -7.28
CA GLN A 17 -20.14 -7.32 -6.76
C GLN A 17 -20.96 -7.88 -5.59
N ASP A 18 -21.23 -9.19 -5.56
CA ASP A 18 -22.11 -9.82 -4.57
C ASP A 18 -21.42 -10.89 -3.70
N MET A 19 -20.11 -10.73 -3.47
CA MET A 19 -19.36 -11.63 -2.60
C MET A 19 -19.85 -11.53 -1.15
N GLY A 20 -19.89 -12.68 -0.44
CA GLY A 20 -20.33 -12.73 0.97
C GLY A 20 -19.52 -11.84 1.93
N ARG A 21 -18.25 -11.53 1.59
CA ARG A 21 -17.41 -10.59 2.36
C ARG A 21 -16.32 -9.97 1.49
N LYS A 22 -15.60 -8.99 2.06
CA LYS A 22 -14.45 -8.33 1.41
C LYS A 22 -13.38 -9.35 1.01
N PHE A 23 -12.85 -9.17 -0.19
CA PHE A 23 -11.71 -9.90 -0.75
C PHE A 23 -10.62 -8.88 -1.11
N LYS A 24 -9.43 -9.04 -0.53
CA LYS A 24 -8.32 -8.09 -0.69
C LYS A 24 -7.18 -8.72 -1.49
N ILE A 25 -6.66 -7.96 -2.44
CA ILE A 25 -5.55 -8.36 -3.30
C ILE A 25 -4.37 -7.43 -3.05
N ALA A 26 -3.15 -7.99 -2.94
CA ALA A 26 -1.93 -7.21 -2.77
C ALA A 26 -0.82 -7.65 -3.74
N PHE A 27 -0.01 -6.68 -4.15
CA PHE A 27 1.20 -6.88 -4.94
C PHE A 27 2.38 -6.36 -4.14
N SER A 28 3.40 -7.19 -3.99
CA SER A 28 4.71 -6.76 -3.48
C SER A 28 5.61 -6.30 -4.62
N SER A 29 6.68 -5.57 -4.29
CA SER A 29 7.78 -5.24 -5.21
C SER A 29 8.96 -6.20 -5.12
N SER A 30 9.05 -7.03 -4.08
CA SER A 30 10.15 -7.99 -3.88
C SER A 30 9.79 -9.07 -2.85
N ASP A 31 10.72 -10.00 -2.62
CA ASP A 31 10.60 -11.03 -1.58
C ASP A 31 10.56 -10.48 -0.14
N LYS A 32 10.91 -9.20 0.07
CA LYS A 32 10.75 -8.52 1.36
C LYS A 32 9.28 -8.25 1.73
N ASP A 33 8.35 -8.50 0.80
CA ASP A 33 6.92 -8.31 0.98
C ASP A 33 6.47 -6.92 1.48
N SER A 34 7.01 -5.85 0.89
CA SER A 34 6.59 -4.46 1.21
C SER A 34 5.11 -4.18 0.93
N GLY A 35 4.46 -5.03 0.11
CA GLY A 35 3.03 -4.97 -0.20
C GLY A 35 2.14 -5.72 0.78
N PHE A 36 2.70 -6.42 1.78
CA PHE A 36 1.97 -7.26 2.73
C PHE A 36 1.11 -8.34 2.07
N ALA A 37 1.60 -8.94 0.98
CA ALA A 37 0.97 -10.03 0.24
C ALA A 37 0.50 -11.16 1.17
N PHE A 38 1.28 -11.51 2.19
CA PHE A 38 0.93 -12.57 3.14
C PHE A 38 -0.26 -12.25 4.07
N MET A 39 -0.71 -10.99 4.11
CA MET A 39 -1.83 -10.55 4.96
C MET A 39 -3.15 -10.37 4.20
N HIS A 40 -3.13 -10.59 2.88
CA HIS A 40 -4.26 -10.36 1.98
C HIS A 40 -4.91 -11.69 1.56
N ASP A 41 -6.17 -11.63 1.11
CA ASP A 41 -6.89 -12.83 0.67
C ASP A 41 -6.21 -13.45 -0.57
N LEU A 42 -5.59 -12.63 -1.42
CA LEU A 42 -4.68 -13.04 -2.48
C LEU A 42 -3.47 -12.11 -2.56
N GLY A 43 -2.26 -12.67 -2.59
CA GLY A 43 -1.01 -11.94 -2.61
C GLY A 43 -0.10 -12.37 -3.75
N PHE A 44 0.54 -11.41 -4.40
CA PHE A 44 1.44 -11.61 -5.54
C PHE A 44 2.84 -11.06 -5.23
N ILE A 45 3.84 -11.93 -5.26
CA ILE A 45 5.25 -11.58 -5.03
C ILE A 45 6.02 -11.79 -6.34
N PRO A 46 6.67 -10.77 -6.91
CA PRO A 46 7.24 -10.84 -8.25
C PRO A 46 8.39 -11.85 -8.32
N LYS A 47 8.43 -12.61 -9.42
CA LYS A 47 9.47 -13.58 -9.74
C LYS A 47 9.90 -13.40 -11.19
N VAL A 48 11.20 -13.50 -11.43
CA VAL A 48 11.80 -13.45 -12.76
C VAL A 48 12.55 -14.76 -12.97
N LYS A 49 12.29 -15.41 -14.10
CA LYS A 49 13.00 -16.60 -14.57
C LYS A 49 13.67 -16.30 -15.91
N ILE A 50 14.74 -17.03 -16.22
CA ILE A 50 15.36 -17.01 -17.54
C ILE A 50 15.06 -18.36 -18.18
N GLU A 51 14.29 -18.36 -19.26
CA GLU A 51 13.94 -19.57 -20.02
C GLU A 51 14.41 -19.36 -21.46
N ASN A 52 15.27 -20.26 -21.96
CA ASN A 52 15.86 -20.17 -23.31
C ASN A 52 16.53 -18.81 -23.61
N GLY A 53 17.15 -18.19 -22.61
CA GLY A 53 17.79 -16.87 -22.73
C GLY A 53 16.82 -15.68 -22.72
N VAL A 54 15.51 -15.92 -22.54
CA VAL A 54 14.48 -14.88 -22.48
C VAL A 54 14.01 -14.68 -21.04
N GLU A 55 13.89 -13.42 -20.63
CA GLU A 55 13.34 -13.05 -19.32
C GLU A 55 11.83 -13.31 -19.28
N VAL A 56 11.41 -14.28 -18.46
CA VAL A 56 10.02 -14.62 -18.22
C VAL A 56 9.61 -14.10 -16.84
N ARG A 57 8.55 -13.26 -16.82
CA ARG A 57 8.03 -12.64 -15.60
C ARG A 57 6.80 -13.38 -15.09
N GLY A 58 6.72 -13.47 -13.77
CA GLY A 58 5.59 -14.07 -13.10
C GLY A 58 5.56 -13.71 -11.63
N PHE A 59 4.75 -14.45 -10.88
CA PHE A 59 4.53 -14.19 -9.47
C PHE A 59 4.51 -15.49 -8.69
N LYS A 60 5.17 -15.51 -7.53
CA LYS A 60 4.78 -16.40 -6.45
C LYS A 60 3.43 -15.90 -5.92
N VAL A 61 2.48 -16.82 -5.77
CA VAL A 61 1.13 -16.50 -5.33
C VAL A 61 0.85 -17.13 -3.99
N VAL A 62 0.31 -16.34 -3.08
CA VAL A 62 -0.13 -16.75 -1.74
C VAL A 62 -1.60 -16.41 -1.58
N MET A 63 -2.35 -17.17 -0.78
CA MET A 63 -3.78 -16.92 -0.59
C MET A 63 -4.24 -17.14 0.84
N ALA A 64 -5.43 -16.65 1.18
CA ALA A 64 -6.08 -16.87 2.47
C ALA A 64 -5.48 -16.10 3.67
N GLY A 65 -4.79 -14.98 3.45
CA GLY A 65 -4.31 -14.12 4.55
C GLY A 65 -5.41 -13.26 5.18
N GLY A 66 -5.20 -12.78 6.41
CA GLY A 66 -6.05 -11.75 6.99
C GLY A 66 -5.86 -11.48 8.49
N LEU A 67 -5.71 -10.20 8.83
CA LEU A 67 -5.60 -9.67 10.20
C LEU A 67 -6.93 -9.51 10.96
N GLY A 68 -7.89 -10.41 10.75
CA GLY A 68 -9.15 -10.36 11.53
C GLY A 68 -8.92 -10.67 13.01
N SER A 69 -9.99 -10.82 13.79
CA SER A 69 -9.93 -11.27 15.20
C SER A 69 -9.14 -12.57 15.40
N GLN A 70 -9.10 -13.43 14.36
CA GLN A 70 -8.21 -14.58 14.27
C GLN A 70 -7.22 -14.36 13.13
N PRO A 71 -6.04 -13.78 13.37
CA PRO A 71 -5.05 -13.57 12.31
C PRO A 71 -4.71 -14.88 11.59
N HIS A 72 -4.55 -14.81 10.27
CA HIS A 72 -4.12 -15.95 9.45
C HIS A 72 -3.10 -15.45 8.43
N ILE A 73 -1.97 -16.14 8.33
CA ILE A 73 -0.93 -15.87 7.33
C ILE A 73 -1.32 -16.61 6.05
N ALA A 74 -1.18 -15.95 4.89
CA ALA A 74 -1.51 -16.55 3.62
C ALA A 74 -0.63 -17.78 3.32
N GLU A 75 -1.25 -18.82 2.76
CA GLU A 75 -0.58 -20.05 2.35
C GLU A 75 -0.05 -19.93 0.92
N PRO A 76 1.16 -20.44 0.62
CA PRO A 76 1.66 -20.53 -0.74
C PRO A 76 0.75 -21.40 -1.63
N VAL A 77 0.42 -20.89 -2.81
CA VAL A 77 -0.34 -21.59 -3.85
C VAL A 77 0.58 -22.13 -4.92
N ALA A 78 1.45 -21.27 -5.45
CA ALA A 78 2.38 -21.60 -6.51
C ALA A 78 3.61 -20.71 -6.40
N ASP A 79 4.79 -21.28 -6.64
CA ASP A 79 6.04 -20.51 -6.65
C ASP A 79 6.20 -19.65 -7.89
N PHE A 80 5.44 -19.95 -8.96
CA PHE A 80 5.46 -19.18 -10.19
C PHE A 80 4.16 -19.34 -11.00
N ILE A 81 3.46 -18.24 -11.23
CA ILE A 81 2.39 -18.09 -12.23
C ILE A 81 2.82 -17.00 -13.20
N HIS A 82 2.77 -17.30 -14.50
CA HIS A 82 3.13 -16.33 -15.55
C HIS A 82 2.28 -15.05 -15.47
N GLU A 83 2.83 -13.90 -15.83
CA GLU A 83 2.16 -12.60 -15.70
C GLU A 83 0.84 -12.48 -16.48
N ASP A 84 0.64 -13.26 -17.54
CA ASP A 84 -0.60 -13.26 -18.31
C ASP A 84 -1.69 -14.17 -17.70
N GLN A 85 -1.33 -14.96 -16.69
CA GLN A 85 -2.17 -15.99 -16.09
C GLN A 85 -2.76 -15.57 -14.72
N ILE A 86 -2.22 -14.50 -14.12
CA ILE A 86 -2.59 -14.06 -12.77
C ILE A 86 -4.02 -13.52 -12.66
N ILE A 87 -4.54 -12.82 -13.70
CA ILE A 87 -5.93 -12.33 -13.70
C ILE A 87 -6.94 -13.48 -13.83
N PRO A 88 -6.81 -14.39 -14.83
CA PRO A 88 -7.67 -15.57 -14.91
C PRO A 88 -7.60 -16.44 -13.64
N PHE A 89 -6.42 -16.55 -13.02
CA PHE A 89 -6.26 -17.24 -11.75
C PHE A 89 -7.05 -16.53 -10.62
N ALA A 90 -6.88 -15.22 -10.46
CA ALA A 90 -7.58 -14.46 -9.43
C ALA A 90 -9.11 -14.50 -9.61
N GLU A 91 -9.61 -14.37 -10.84
CA GLU A 91 -11.04 -14.52 -11.12
C GLU A 91 -11.57 -15.88 -10.71
N SER A 92 -10.83 -16.96 -11.01
CA SER A 92 -11.26 -18.31 -10.64
C SER A 92 -11.39 -18.46 -9.11
N ILE A 93 -10.46 -17.90 -8.35
CA ILE A 93 -10.50 -17.88 -6.88
C ILE A 93 -11.67 -17.03 -6.37
N ILE A 94 -11.91 -15.87 -6.98
CA ILE A 94 -13.03 -14.98 -6.63
C ILE A 94 -14.36 -15.71 -6.85
N ARG A 95 -14.53 -16.43 -7.97
CA ARG A 95 -15.75 -17.21 -8.26
C ARG A 95 -15.95 -18.35 -7.27
N VAL A 96 -14.90 -19.06 -6.88
CA VAL A 96 -14.97 -20.08 -5.82
C VAL A 96 -15.40 -19.44 -4.50
N PHE A 97 -14.80 -18.30 -4.13
CA PHE A 97 -15.17 -17.61 -2.91
C PHE A 97 -16.62 -17.10 -2.93
N ASP A 98 -17.08 -16.56 -4.06
CA ASP A 98 -18.46 -16.09 -4.23
C ASP A 98 -19.49 -17.23 -4.10
N ARG A 99 -19.19 -18.39 -4.71
CA ARG A 99 -20.08 -19.56 -4.75
C ARG A 99 -20.14 -20.34 -3.44
N TYR A 100 -19.00 -20.54 -2.79
CA TYR A 100 -18.88 -21.42 -1.62
C TYR A 100 -18.67 -20.68 -0.30
N GLY A 101 -18.42 -19.37 -0.33
CA GLY A 101 -18.19 -18.57 0.87
C GLY A 101 -19.43 -18.48 1.77
N GLU A 102 -19.20 -18.53 3.09
CA GLU A 102 -20.23 -18.32 4.10
C GLU A 102 -20.86 -16.92 3.98
N ARG A 103 -22.20 -16.85 3.92
CA ARG A 103 -22.98 -15.60 3.74
C ARG A 103 -23.85 -15.25 4.95
N ALA A 104 -24.21 -16.22 5.78
CA ALA A 104 -25.06 -16.01 6.95
C ALA A 104 -24.27 -15.45 8.14
N LYS A 105 -23.11 -16.04 8.45
CA LYS A 105 -22.29 -15.66 9.62
C LYS A 105 -21.15 -14.71 9.24
N ARG A 106 -21.40 -13.40 9.38
CA ARG A 106 -20.46 -12.33 8.97
C ARG A 106 -19.04 -12.47 9.56
N ASN A 107 -18.88 -13.00 10.77
CA ASN A 107 -17.58 -13.20 11.42
C ASN A 107 -16.79 -14.39 10.84
N LYS A 108 -17.46 -15.32 10.15
CA LYS A 108 -16.88 -16.48 9.46
C LYS A 108 -16.89 -16.36 7.92
N ALA A 109 -17.35 -15.23 7.39
CA ALA A 109 -17.55 -15.03 5.94
C ALA A 109 -16.28 -14.65 5.14
N ARG A 110 -15.09 -14.54 5.75
CA ARG A 110 -13.84 -14.20 5.04
C ARG A 110 -13.24 -15.43 4.36
N PHE A 111 -12.53 -15.23 3.25
CA PHE A 111 -11.95 -16.31 2.43
C PHE A 111 -11.08 -17.30 3.22
N LYS A 112 -10.32 -16.84 4.21
CA LYS A 112 -9.54 -17.72 5.11
C LYS A 112 -10.35 -18.82 5.80
N TYR A 113 -11.64 -18.58 6.10
CA TYR A 113 -12.50 -19.58 6.74
C TYR A 113 -12.95 -20.64 5.73
N LEU A 114 -13.24 -20.24 4.50
CA LEU A 114 -13.53 -21.18 3.42
C LEU A 114 -12.34 -22.13 3.19
N ILE A 115 -11.12 -21.62 3.29
CA ILE A 115 -9.89 -22.43 3.20
C ILE A 115 -9.74 -23.36 4.40
N GLN A 116 -10.08 -22.92 5.61
CA GLN A 116 -10.09 -23.78 6.80
C GLN A 116 -11.12 -24.92 6.69
N ASP A 117 -12.26 -24.66 6.05
CA ASP A 117 -13.34 -25.65 5.92
C ASP A 117 -13.06 -26.66 4.79
N PHE A 118 -12.61 -26.19 3.61
CA PHE A 118 -12.45 -27.04 2.42
C PHE A 118 -11.02 -27.57 2.27
N GLY A 119 -10.05 -26.91 2.87
CA GLY A 119 -8.63 -27.13 2.62
C GLY A 119 -8.14 -26.47 1.33
N ARG A 120 -6.85 -26.13 1.33
CA ARG A 120 -6.16 -25.48 0.20
C ARG A 120 -6.33 -26.25 -1.11
N ASP A 121 -6.05 -27.55 -1.10
CA ASP A 121 -5.99 -28.35 -2.32
C ASP A 121 -7.37 -28.47 -2.99
N LYS A 122 -8.44 -28.57 -2.20
CA LYS A 122 -9.81 -28.60 -2.72
C LYS A 122 -10.20 -27.27 -3.38
N ILE A 123 -9.79 -26.16 -2.78
CA ILE A 123 -10.03 -24.83 -3.37
C ILE A 123 -9.29 -24.67 -4.69
N LEU A 124 -8.07 -25.18 -4.81
CA LEU A 124 -7.32 -25.16 -6.07
C LEU A 124 -7.96 -26.04 -7.14
N GLU A 125 -8.50 -27.21 -6.78
CA GLU A 125 -9.28 -28.06 -7.69
C GLU A 125 -10.51 -27.31 -8.22
N LEU A 126 -11.30 -26.68 -7.34
CA LEU A 126 -12.48 -25.90 -7.72
C LEU A 126 -12.10 -24.68 -8.57
N ALA A 127 -10.99 -24.02 -8.25
CA ALA A 127 -10.49 -22.88 -9.02
C ALA A 127 -10.10 -23.31 -10.43
N GLU A 128 -9.46 -24.47 -10.61
CA GLU A 128 -9.14 -24.99 -11.94
C GLU A 128 -10.40 -25.34 -12.74
N LEU A 129 -11.45 -25.85 -12.12
CA LEU A 129 -12.74 -26.07 -12.78
C LEU A 129 -13.38 -24.75 -13.26
N GLU A 130 -13.42 -23.73 -12.40
CA GLU A 130 -13.89 -22.39 -12.78
C GLU A 130 -13.01 -21.80 -13.89
N ARG A 131 -11.68 -21.96 -13.79
CA ARG A 131 -10.71 -21.50 -14.79
C ARG A 131 -10.96 -22.10 -16.17
N ARG A 132 -11.35 -23.38 -16.27
CA ARG A 132 -11.76 -24.04 -17.53
C ARG A 132 -13.06 -23.50 -18.10
N ALA A 133 -13.95 -22.94 -17.28
CA ALA A 133 -15.17 -22.28 -17.74
C ALA A 133 -14.97 -20.81 -18.16
N LEU A 134 -13.88 -20.16 -17.74
CA LEU A 134 -13.61 -18.75 -18.11
C LEU A 134 -13.46 -18.55 -19.62
N LYS A 135 -14.05 -17.48 -20.17
CA LYS A 135 -13.82 -17.10 -21.57
C LYS A 135 -12.39 -16.62 -21.80
N VAL A 136 -11.83 -15.90 -20.83
CA VAL A 136 -10.47 -15.36 -20.87
C VAL A 136 -9.54 -16.34 -20.18
N LYS A 137 -8.68 -17.02 -20.95
CA LYS A 137 -7.67 -17.96 -20.42
C LYS A 137 -6.34 -17.28 -20.11
N GLU A 138 -6.04 -16.23 -20.86
CA GLU A 138 -4.85 -15.42 -20.71
C GLU A 138 -5.25 -13.96 -20.81
N TYR A 139 -4.66 -13.11 -20.00
CA TYR A 139 -4.88 -11.68 -20.02
C TYR A 139 -3.53 -10.98 -20.09
N LYS A 140 -3.19 -10.49 -21.28
CA LYS A 140 -1.91 -9.80 -21.50
C LYS A 140 -1.91 -8.43 -20.84
N ILE A 141 -0.95 -8.22 -19.93
CA ILE A 141 -0.81 -6.95 -19.22
C ILE A 141 0.30 -6.13 -19.88
N SER A 142 -0.07 -4.98 -20.43
CA SER A 142 0.93 -4.03 -20.94
C SER A 142 1.82 -3.53 -19.80
N ARG A 143 3.13 -3.67 -19.96
CA ARG A 143 4.11 -3.21 -18.97
C ARG A 143 4.18 -1.68 -18.89
N ASP A 144 3.85 -1.02 -20.00
CA ASP A 144 3.84 0.44 -20.14
C ASP A 144 2.46 1.05 -19.83
N LEU A 145 1.52 0.28 -19.28
CA LEU A 145 0.17 0.75 -18.94
C LEU A 145 0.16 1.98 -18.02
N VAL A 146 1.19 2.12 -17.18
CA VAL A 146 1.34 3.26 -16.28
C VAL A 146 2.67 3.95 -16.60
N GLN A 147 2.61 4.97 -17.45
CA GLN A 147 3.75 5.85 -17.72
C GLN A 147 3.77 7.00 -16.72
N ALA A 148 4.96 7.40 -16.31
CA ALA A 148 5.14 8.64 -15.57
C ALA A 148 5.70 9.70 -16.52
N ALA A 149 5.07 10.87 -16.57
CA ALA A 149 5.66 12.03 -17.19
C ALA A 149 6.81 12.53 -16.28
N LEU A 150 7.92 12.97 -16.84
CA LEU A 150 8.96 13.64 -16.05
C LEU A 150 8.61 15.13 -15.92
N PRO A 151 8.98 15.80 -14.80
CA PRO A 151 8.80 17.24 -14.70
C PRO A 151 9.68 17.93 -15.75
N SER A 152 9.08 18.80 -16.56
CA SER A 152 9.77 19.55 -17.60
C SER A 152 10.20 20.95 -17.14
N ALA A 153 9.52 21.52 -16.15
CA ALA A 153 9.82 22.84 -15.60
C ALA A 153 10.96 22.77 -14.58
N ALA A 154 11.73 23.86 -14.47
CA ALA A 154 12.61 24.09 -13.34
C ALA A 154 11.80 24.73 -12.21
N ALA A 155 12.03 24.31 -10.97
CA ALA A 155 11.36 24.95 -9.84
C ALA A 155 11.93 26.36 -9.60
N PRO A 156 11.12 27.30 -9.08
CA PRO A 156 11.63 28.59 -8.63
C PRO A 156 12.71 28.45 -7.55
N VAL A 157 13.74 29.28 -7.62
CA VAL A 157 14.75 29.38 -6.57
C VAL A 157 14.12 30.00 -5.32
N VAL A 158 14.38 29.40 -4.16
CA VAL A 158 13.90 29.86 -2.85
C VAL A 158 15.03 29.86 -1.82
N GLU A 159 14.89 30.69 -0.80
CA GLU A 159 15.77 30.67 0.37
C GLU A 159 15.21 29.74 1.44
N ILE A 160 16.09 28.98 2.10
CA ILE A 160 15.69 28.09 3.20
C ILE A 160 15.47 28.90 4.47
N THR A 161 14.26 28.84 5.02
CA THR A 161 13.87 29.61 6.22
C THR A 161 14.34 28.95 7.51
N ASP A 162 14.40 27.62 7.54
CA ASP A 162 14.88 26.82 8.69
C ASP A 162 15.89 25.77 8.23
N ALA A 163 17.17 26.13 8.31
CA ALA A 163 18.27 25.27 7.88
C ALA A 163 18.35 23.97 8.67
N THR A 164 18.06 24.00 9.98
CA THR A 164 18.13 22.81 10.84
C THR A 164 17.06 21.81 10.46
N LYS A 165 15.80 22.26 10.35
CA LYS A 165 14.68 21.41 9.94
C LYS A 165 14.87 20.87 8.52
N TYR A 166 15.41 21.69 7.61
CA TYR A 166 15.72 21.24 6.26
C TYR A 166 16.71 20.07 6.25
N GLN A 167 17.79 20.13 7.03
CA GLN A 167 18.76 19.04 7.13
C GLN A 167 18.15 17.76 7.73
N GLN A 168 17.32 17.88 8.77
CA GLN A 168 16.61 16.74 9.34
C GLN A 168 15.64 16.10 8.32
N TRP A 169 14.92 16.94 7.58
CA TRP A 169 13.99 16.52 6.54
C TRP A 169 14.70 15.82 5.38
N LEU A 170 15.82 16.38 4.89
CA LEU A 170 16.64 15.75 3.85
C LEU A 170 17.07 14.33 4.25
N LYS A 171 17.53 14.16 5.49
CA LYS A 171 18.01 12.85 5.98
C LYS A 171 16.89 11.84 6.22
N SER A 172 15.68 12.29 6.56
CA SER A 172 14.58 11.40 6.96
C SER A 172 13.52 11.16 5.88
N ASN A 173 13.31 12.10 4.96
CA ASN A 173 12.17 12.07 4.02
C ASN A 173 12.58 11.83 2.56
N ILE A 174 13.87 11.81 2.22
CA ILE A 174 14.34 11.66 0.84
C ILE A 174 14.75 10.22 0.55
N TYR A 175 14.29 9.70 -0.59
CA TYR A 175 14.56 8.35 -1.05
C TYR A 175 15.18 8.37 -2.44
N PRO A 176 16.32 7.70 -2.67
CA PRO A 176 16.94 7.66 -3.98
C PRO A 176 16.03 6.94 -4.99
N GLN A 177 16.01 7.43 -6.23
CA GLN A 177 15.37 6.72 -7.35
C GLN A 177 16.41 6.02 -8.23
N LYS A 178 15.93 5.13 -9.09
CA LYS A 178 16.77 4.46 -10.11
C LYS A 178 17.22 5.42 -11.22
N GLN A 179 16.49 6.51 -11.44
CA GLN A 179 16.79 7.53 -12.43
C GLN A 179 17.79 8.53 -11.83
N ALA A 180 18.92 8.75 -12.50
CA ALA A 180 19.93 9.70 -12.05
C ALA A 180 19.36 11.13 -11.95
N GLY A 181 19.73 11.85 -10.89
CA GLY A 181 19.28 13.21 -10.62
C GLY A 181 17.86 13.35 -10.07
N PHE A 182 17.15 12.23 -9.87
CA PHE A 182 15.80 12.21 -9.32
C PHE A 182 15.73 11.48 -7.99
N VAL A 183 14.91 12.01 -7.09
CA VAL A 183 14.60 11.45 -5.78
C VAL A 183 13.08 11.36 -5.59
N SER A 184 12.67 10.56 -4.61
CA SER A 184 11.30 10.56 -4.10
C SER A 184 11.26 11.27 -2.76
N VAL A 185 10.19 12.03 -2.51
CA VAL A 185 9.97 12.77 -1.28
C VAL A 185 8.80 12.14 -0.52
N GLY A 186 9.10 11.62 0.66
CA GLY A 186 8.10 11.16 1.62
C GLY A 186 7.47 12.35 2.36
N VAL A 187 6.14 12.43 2.35
CA VAL A 187 5.37 13.48 3.01
C VAL A 187 4.52 12.85 4.11
N ARG A 188 4.85 13.18 5.36
CA ARG A 188 4.13 12.66 6.52
C ARG A 188 2.79 13.39 6.66
N ILE A 189 1.71 12.63 6.73
CA ILE A 189 0.37 13.16 6.96
C ILE A 189 -0.13 12.60 8.29
N GLN A 190 -0.21 13.44 9.31
CA GLN A 190 -0.67 13.03 10.64
C GLN A 190 -2.08 12.41 10.54
N ASN A 191 -2.24 11.18 11.05
CA ASN A 191 -3.46 10.37 10.93
C ASN A 191 -3.96 10.09 9.49
N GLY A 192 -3.16 10.40 8.46
CA GLY A 192 -3.62 10.38 7.08
C GLY A 192 -4.73 11.39 6.75
N ASP A 193 -4.96 12.38 7.61
CA ASP A 193 -6.03 13.36 7.45
C ASP A 193 -5.49 14.67 6.88
N MET A 194 -6.07 15.14 5.77
CA MET A 194 -5.66 16.35 5.08
C MET A 194 -6.88 17.16 4.64
N LYS A 195 -6.95 18.40 5.12
CA LYS A 195 -8.02 19.33 4.77
C LYS A 195 -7.91 19.80 3.32
N THR A 196 -9.06 19.99 2.66
CA THR A 196 -9.15 20.41 1.25
C THR A 196 -8.29 21.63 0.87
N PRO A 197 -8.22 22.72 1.65
CA PRO A 197 -7.37 23.86 1.29
C PRO A 197 -5.87 23.53 1.25
N ILE A 198 -5.40 22.64 2.14
CA ILE A 198 -4.01 22.17 2.15
C ILE A 198 -3.76 21.24 0.97
N ALA A 199 -4.68 20.32 0.69
CA ALA A 199 -4.58 19.42 -0.46
C ALA A 199 -4.46 20.17 -1.79
N ARG A 200 -5.24 21.25 -1.98
CA ARG A 200 -5.15 22.09 -3.18
C ARG A 200 -3.77 22.74 -3.33
N LYS A 201 -3.22 23.29 -2.25
CA LYS A 201 -1.86 23.86 -2.27
C LYS A 201 -0.78 22.79 -2.54
N LEU A 202 -0.94 21.59 -2.00
CA LEU A 202 -0.03 20.48 -2.27
C LEU A 202 0.00 20.13 -3.77
N VAL A 203 -1.16 20.13 -4.44
CA VAL A 203 -1.24 19.87 -5.89
C VAL A 203 -0.43 20.89 -6.69
N ASP A 204 -0.42 22.16 -6.29
CA ASP A 204 0.37 23.19 -6.96
C ASP A 204 1.89 22.90 -6.87
N ILE A 205 2.35 22.38 -5.74
CA ILE A 205 3.74 21.94 -5.54
C ILE A 205 4.06 20.75 -6.45
N VAL A 206 3.17 19.75 -6.47
CA VAL A 206 3.36 18.50 -7.21
C VAL A 206 3.41 18.73 -8.72
N ARG A 207 2.58 19.64 -9.24
CA ARG A 207 2.59 20.02 -10.66
C ARG A 207 3.92 20.64 -11.10
N VAL A 208 4.57 21.38 -10.22
CA VAL A 208 5.85 22.03 -10.52
C VAL A 208 7.01 21.04 -10.39
N ALA A 209 7.07 20.28 -9.29
CA ALA A 209 8.28 19.59 -8.89
C ALA A 209 8.19 18.06 -8.87
N ALA A 210 7.00 17.45 -9.01
CA ALA A 210 6.81 16.00 -8.80
C ALA A 210 5.94 15.31 -9.87
N ALA A 211 6.18 15.64 -11.15
CA ALA A 211 5.70 14.85 -12.28
C ALA A 211 4.17 14.61 -12.36
N ASP A 212 3.35 15.41 -11.65
CA ASP A 212 1.92 15.16 -11.46
C ASP A 212 1.61 13.74 -10.93
N ASP A 213 2.53 13.16 -10.13
CA ASP A 213 2.45 11.80 -9.62
C ASP A 213 2.59 11.75 -8.09
N ILE A 214 1.48 11.39 -7.42
CA ILE A 214 1.40 11.20 -5.97
C ILE A 214 1.07 9.73 -5.70
N ARG A 215 1.85 9.07 -4.84
CA ARG A 215 1.56 7.72 -4.35
C ARG A 215 1.15 7.75 -2.89
N LEU A 216 0.11 7.02 -2.54
CA LEU A 216 -0.29 6.81 -1.15
C LEU A 216 0.49 5.64 -0.56
N THR A 217 0.91 5.75 0.70
CA THR A 217 1.58 4.64 1.41
C THR A 217 0.63 3.90 2.34
N ASN A 218 1.01 2.68 2.72
CA ASN A 218 0.28 1.88 3.71
C ASN A 218 0.50 2.36 5.16
N THR A 219 1.28 3.43 5.35
CA THR A 219 1.46 4.19 6.59
C THR A 219 0.65 5.48 6.59
N GLN A 220 -0.26 5.66 5.62
CA GLN A 220 -1.15 6.83 5.48
C GLN A 220 -0.44 8.14 5.09
N GLY A 221 0.82 8.05 4.64
CA GLY A 221 1.56 9.17 4.07
C GLY A 221 1.46 9.25 2.55
N LEU A 222 2.18 10.22 1.97
CA LEU A 222 2.31 10.40 0.54
C LEU A 222 3.77 10.25 0.11
N MET A 223 3.98 9.81 -1.13
CA MET A 223 5.28 9.76 -1.78
C MET A 223 5.19 10.52 -3.10
N LEU A 224 5.94 11.62 -3.20
CA LEU A 224 6.09 12.41 -4.42
C LEU A 224 7.25 11.83 -5.21
N ARG A 225 7.05 11.51 -6.49
CA ARG A 225 8.07 10.89 -7.33
C ARG A 225 8.64 11.88 -8.35
N PHE A 226 9.85 11.59 -8.81
CA PHE A 226 10.53 12.33 -9.87
C PHE A 226 10.77 13.79 -9.49
N VAL A 227 11.13 14.04 -8.24
CA VAL A 227 11.62 15.34 -7.79
C VAL A 227 13.09 15.43 -8.16
N LYS A 228 13.52 16.51 -8.82
CA LYS A 228 14.94 16.71 -9.09
C LYS A 228 15.65 17.11 -7.79
N GLU A 229 16.88 16.64 -7.60
CA GLU A 229 17.66 16.96 -6.39
C GLU A 229 17.86 18.48 -6.20
N GLU A 230 18.03 19.23 -7.29
CA GLU A 230 18.15 20.69 -7.29
C GLU A 230 16.86 21.42 -6.84
N ASP A 231 15.70 20.80 -6.98
CA ASP A 231 14.40 21.37 -6.63
C ASP A 231 14.01 21.11 -5.16
N LEU A 232 14.82 20.35 -4.40
CA LEU A 232 14.53 20.01 -3.00
C LEU A 232 14.33 21.23 -2.08
N PRO A 233 15.09 22.33 -2.19
CA PRO A 233 14.82 23.55 -1.43
C PRO A 233 13.42 24.11 -1.67
N PHE A 234 12.99 24.16 -2.94
CA PHE A 234 11.66 24.62 -3.32
C PHE A 234 10.57 23.73 -2.72
N VAL A 235 10.71 22.41 -2.88
CA VAL A 235 9.74 21.45 -2.35
C VAL A 235 9.64 21.55 -0.82
N PHE A 236 10.77 21.64 -0.12
CA PHE A 236 10.80 21.78 1.33
C PHE A 236 10.05 23.03 1.79
N GLU A 237 10.42 24.21 1.27
CA GLU A 237 9.81 25.48 1.73
C GLU A 237 8.31 25.51 1.44
N LYS A 238 7.88 25.05 0.26
CA LYS A 238 6.45 25.02 -0.06
C LYS A 238 5.67 24.00 0.77
N LEU A 239 6.26 22.85 1.09
CA LEU A 239 5.67 21.93 2.06
C LEU A 239 5.65 22.51 3.48
N ASN A 240 6.68 23.28 3.86
CA ASN A 240 6.79 23.89 5.18
C ASN A 240 5.73 24.98 5.39
N GLU A 241 5.48 25.83 4.39
CA GLU A 241 4.42 26.85 4.36
C GLU A 241 3.03 26.25 4.63
N ILE A 242 2.79 24.99 4.26
CA ILE A 242 1.52 24.28 4.45
C ILE A 242 1.55 23.25 5.59
N GLY A 243 2.63 23.18 6.36
CA GLY A 243 2.77 22.30 7.52
C GLY A 243 3.05 20.83 7.19
N LEU A 244 3.47 20.50 5.97
CA LEU A 244 3.72 19.13 5.49
C LEU A 244 5.21 18.76 5.38
N ALA A 245 6.13 19.66 5.76
CA ALA A 245 7.59 19.40 5.75
C ALA A 245 8.11 18.79 7.08
N GLN A 246 7.30 17.99 7.77
CA GLN A 246 7.74 17.37 9.02
C GLN A 246 8.74 16.22 8.76
N PRO A 247 9.89 16.17 9.47
CA PRO A 247 10.86 15.09 9.32
C PRO A 247 10.34 13.79 9.95
N GLY A 248 10.87 12.66 9.47
CA GLY A 248 10.60 11.34 10.02
C GLY A 248 9.52 10.55 9.29
N PHE A 249 9.41 10.70 7.98
CA PHE A 249 8.51 9.87 7.16
C PHE A 249 8.87 8.37 7.26
N GLU A 250 7.87 7.52 7.51
CA GLU A 250 8.00 6.08 7.79
C GLU A 250 9.00 5.74 8.92
N SER A 251 9.12 6.62 9.91
CA SER A 251 9.88 6.36 11.14
C SER A 251 8.97 5.98 12.31
N VAL A 252 9.54 5.72 13.48
CA VAL A 252 8.79 5.44 14.72
C VAL A 252 7.79 6.55 15.06
N VAL A 253 8.12 7.80 14.72
CA VAL A 253 7.25 8.96 15.00
C VAL A 253 6.17 9.19 13.94
N ASP A 254 6.13 8.39 12.87
CA ASP A 254 5.10 8.44 11.83
C ASP A 254 4.06 7.36 12.08
N ILE A 255 3.15 7.65 13.01
CA ILE A 255 2.25 6.65 13.57
C ILE A 255 1.00 6.52 12.72
N THR A 256 0.71 5.29 12.31
CA THR A 256 -0.50 4.96 11.54
C THR A 256 -1.66 4.69 12.49
N SER A 257 -2.83 5.29 12.24
CA SER A 257 -4.00 5.09 13.09
C SER A 257 -5.29 4.88 12.31
N CYS A 258 -6.16 3.98 12.77
CA CYS A 258 -7.51 3.92 12.20
C CYS A 258 -8.35 5.11 12.67
N PRO A 259 -9.52 5.38 12.06
CA PRO A 259 -10.36 6.49 12.50
C PRO A 259 -10.85 6.38 13.95
N GLY A 260 -11.04 5.17 14.49
CA GLY A 260 -11.47 5.00 15.89
C GLY A 260 -12.81 5.68 16.16
N THR A 261 -13.04 6.13 17.39
CA THR A 261 -14.29 6.82 17.78
C THR A 261 -14.45 8.22 17.16
N ASP A 262 -13.46 8.76 16.43
CA ASP A 262 -13.64 10.06 15.76
C ASP A 262 -14.73 9.99 14.70
N THR A 263 -14.80 8.90 13.93
CA THR A 263 -15.81 8.73 12.87
C THR A 263 -16.34 7.30 12.70
N CYS A 264 -15.71 6.28 13.31
CA CYS A 264 -16.11 4.88 13.11
C CYS A 264 -17.12 4.42 14.17
N ASN A 265 -18.30 3.96 13.73
CA ASN A 265 -19.33 3.36 14.59
C ASN A 265 -18.90 2.03 15.28
N LEU A 266 -17.76 1.45 14.88
CA LEU A 266 -17.18 0.25 15.50
C LEU A 266 -15.96 0.58 16.39
N GLY A 267 -15.62 1.86 16.52
CA GLY A 267 -14.51 2.34 17.34
C GLY A 267 -14.80 2.13 18.82
N ILE A 268 -13.82 1.59 19.56
CA ILE A 268 -13.92 1.43 21.03
C ILE A 268 -13.25 2.60 21.76
N SER A 269 -12.21 3.20 21.16
CA SER A 269 -11.51 4.36 21.71
C SER A 269 -11.01 5.29 20.62
N ASN A 270 -10.48 6.45 21.02
CA ASN A 270 -9.98 7.49 20.14
C ASN A 270 -8.53 7.21 19.70
N SER A 271 -8.38 6.49 18.59
CA SER A 271 -7.06 6.12 18.04
C SER A 271 -6.30 7.29 17.42
N THR A 272 -6.97 8.27 16.82
CA THR A 272 -6.34 9.45 16.22
C THR A 272 -5.85 10.44 17.28
N GLY A 273 -6.59 10.57 18.39
CA GLY A 273 -6.25 11.40 19.54
C GLY A 273 -5.02 10.86 20.28
N ILE A 274 -5.00 9.57 20.61
CA ILE A 274 -3.81 8.96 21.23
C ILE A 274 -2.59 9.02 20.31
N THR A 275 -2.80 8.92 18.99
CA THR A 275 -1.72 9.06 18.00
C THR A 275 -1.09 10.45 18.07
N ARG A 276 -1.90 11.53 18.11
CA ARG A 276 -1.38 12.90 18.24
C ARG A 276 -0.54 13.09 19.49
N GLU A 277 -1.01 12.59 20.63
CA GLU A 277 -0.27 12.72 21.89
C GLU A 277 1.00 11.87 21.91
N LEU A 278 0.96 10.65 21.37
CA LEU A 278 2.14 9.79 21.32
C LEU A 278 3.21 10.36 20.37
N GLU A 279 2.83 10.87 19.20
CA GLU A 279 3.75 11.57 18.31
C GLU A 279 4.36 12.80 19.01
N ARG A 280 3.56 13.59 19.74
CA ARG A 280 4.04 14.74 20.52
C ARG A 280 5.10 14.33 21.53
N VAL A 281 4.81 13.31 22.36
CA VAL A 281 5.76 12.80 23.37
C VAL A 281 7.02 12.26 22.72
N LEU A 282 6.91 11.50 21.62
CA LEU A 282 8.08 10.96 20.93
C LEU A 282 8.96 12.07 20.34
N LEU A 283 8.37 13.12 19.78
CA LEU A 283 9.11 14.25 19.22
C LEU A 283 9.77 15.11 20.30
N GLU A 284 9.15 15.27 21.47
CA GLU A 284 9.68 16.06 22.59
C GLU A 284 10.75 15.32 23.40
N GLU A 285 10.50 14.05 23.74
CA GLU A 285 11.39 13.28 24.62
C GLU A 285 12.41 12.41 23.87
N TYR A 286 12.13 12.02 22.63
CA TYR A 286 12.96 11.11 21.84
C TYR A 286 13.19 11.61 20.40
N PRO A 287 13.72 12.83 20.20
CA PRO A 287 13.82 13.47 18.88
C PRO A 287 14.66 12.67 17.87
N ASP A 288 15.58 11.82 18.30
CA ASP A 288 16.39 10.98 17.41
C ASP A 288 15.60 9.87 16.72
N LEU A 289 14.40 9.51 17.22
CA LEU A 289 13.56 8.47 16.65
C LEU A 289 12.98 8.85 15.27
N ILE A 290 13.10 10.10 14.84
CA ILE A 290 12.77 10.52 13.46
C ILE A 290 13.61 9.80 12.40
N TYR A 291 14.76 9.22 12.77
CA TYR A 291 15.62 8.46 11.86
C TYR A 291 15.43 6.94 11.97
N ASN A 292 14.77 6.45 13.01
CA ASN A 292 14.55 5.02 13.21
C ASN A 292 13.38 4.55 12.34
N LYS A 293 13.67 3.72 11.34
CA LYS A 293 12.67 3.13 10.42
C LYS A 293 12.49 1.63 10.61
N ASP A 294 13.13 1.05 11.63
CA ASP A 294 13.07 -0.38 11.92
C ASP A 294 11.77 -0.74 12.64
N ILE A 295 11.11 0.23 13.28
CA ILE A 295 9.87 0.04 14.00
C ILE A 295 8.79 0.98 13.44
N LEU A 296 7.61 0.43 13.15
CA LEU A 296 6.41 1.17 12.77
C LEU A 296 5.30 0.92 13.78
N ILE A 297 4.69 1.98 14.29
CA ILE A 297 3.58 1.89 15.23
C ILE A 297 2.26 1.99 14.45
N LYS A 298 1.40 0.98 14.58
CA LYS A 298 0.06 0.97 13.98
C LYS A 298 -1.00 0.77 15.06
N ILE A 299 -1.89 1.74 15.21
CA ILE A 299 -2.96 1.75 16.22
C ILE A 299 -4.28 1.42 15.55
N SER A 300 -4.89 0.28 15.93
CA SER A 300 -6.23 -0.08 15.48
C SER A 300 -7.13 -0.45 16.65
N ILE A 301 -8.20 0.31 16.82
CA ILE A 301 -9.14 0.15 17.93
C ILE A 301 -10.55 -0.04 17.36
N SER A 302 -10.79 -1.22 16.78
CA SER A 302 -12.12 -1.61 16.28
C SER A 302 -12.42 -3.05 16.68
N LEU A 303 -13.55 -3.29 17.36
CA LEU A 303 -14.06 -4.59 17.84
C LEU A 303 -13.13 -5.40 18.78
N MET A 304 -11.82 -5.16 18.78
CA MET A 304 -10.81 -5.57 19.75
C MET A 304 -9.71 -4.50 19.74
N ALA A 305 -9.29 -4.01 20.90
CA ALA A 305 -8.23 -3.01 20.99
C ALA A 305 -6.86 -3.67 20.83
N TYR A 306 -6.12 -3.35 19.77
CA TYR A 306 -4.75 -3.84 19.60
C TYR A 306 -3.83 -2.69 19.18
N LEU A 307 -2.78 -2.47 19.97
CA LEU A 307 -1.58 -1.75 19.54
C LEU A 307 -0.70 -2.76 18.83
N VAL A 308 -0.41 -2.55 17.54
CA VAL A 308 0.50 -3.42 16.81
C VAL A 308 1.77 -2.64 16.52
N ILE A 309 2.85 -3.03 17.19
CA ILE A 309 4.20 -2.55 16.92
C ILE A 309 4.81 -3.51 15.91
N TRP A 310 5.11 -3.03 14.71
CA TRP A 310 5.77 -3.80 13.66
C TRP A 310 7.27 -3.51 13.70
N ALA A 311 8.09 -4.55 13.83
CA ALA A 311 9.51 -4.46 13.47
C ALA A 311 9.66 -4.88 11.99
N ARG A 312 10.42 -4.11 11.20
CA ARG A 312 10.74 -4.42 9.80
C ARG A 312 11.78 -5.53 9.67
#